data_AF-A0A6A4HY48-F1
#
_entry.id   AF-A0A6A4HY48-F1
#
_cell.length_a   1.000
_cell.length_b   1.000
_cell.length_c   1.000
_cell.angle_alpha   90.00
_cell.angle_beta   90.00
_cell.angle_gamma   90.00
#
_symmetry.space_group_name_H-M   'P 1'
#
loop_
_entity.id
_entity.type
_entity.pdbx_description
1 polymer ?
#
loop_
_entity_poly.entity_id
_entity_poly.type
_entity_poly.pdbx_seq_one_letter_code
_entity_poly.pdbx_strand_id
1 'polypeptide(L)'
;MGSKQSKAAKASVDEVNERSILRNPVVQAMEKKYREDLENVHKSAEKRAEADENLRSRQEKQHHKNLVALQSQLDHEAQARKAADELRREADAKRAAAEEEAREHARRAEKAQKDRDDAARAAEKARKTMEEAEDRAQSERQARDEAEVERRNAVLSAEDFRERERSAREAALNAEAAREKFERLEETARVKNEEAEEQLKESRTEKEKMEKELAKTRRREAQLADLQPVTMPTQAEWEQCKRDRQYTEGRLHIAIAGVAGSGKSSLINAFRGISKGTANAADTGVVETTRHIGRYEDPHPDRQKFTWFDIPGAGTVNVSNSNYFVKQQGLFIFDAIIVLFDSRFVDTDITILENCKKFNIPAFIVRSKSDEHSDEMREALDEDESEDEEDVRSKEREMRRTRIDVDAKAQYISLTRQNVKENLKKAGLDEEQKVYLISRRTLLRIVRGKQVTPSKLIDEYELIKDIMTAIKERRIDP
;
A
#
# COMPACT_ATOMS: atom_id res chain seq x y z
N MET A 1 16.89 -95.05 26.21
CA MET A 1 16.53 -96.17 27.11
C MET A 1 15.62 -97.12 26.36
N GLY A 2 15.90 -98.43 26.43
CA GLY A 2 14.93 -99.52 26.27
C GLY A 2 14.22 -99.68 24.92
N SER A 3 14.62 -100.66 24.11
CA SER A 3 14.05 -102.02 24.22
C SER A 3 14.44 -102.88 23.02
N LYS A 4 15.30 -103.87 23.30
CA LYS A 4 15.26 -105.17 22.65
C LYS A 4 13.90 -105.80 22.97
N GLN A 5 13.22 -106.38 21.98
CA GLN A 5 12.48 -107.66 22.04
C GLN A 5 11.39 -107.70 20.97
N SER A 6 11.61 -108.50 19.92
CA SER A 6 10.61 -109.40 19.30
C SER A 6 11.17 -110.02 18.02
N LYS A 7 12.33 -110.69 18.16
CA LYS A 7 12.66 -111.85 17.32
C LYS A 7 12.35 -113.07 18.17
N ALA A 8 11.73 -114.07 17.55
CA ALA A 8 11.25 -115.34 18.11
C ALA A 8 9.82 -115.34 18.66
N ALA A 9 8.84 -115.36 17.74
CA ALA A 9 7.64 -116.20 17.85
C ALA A 9 6.81 -116.05 16.57
N LYS A 10 7.14 -116.83 15.53
CA LYS A 10 6.25 -117.34 14.47
C LYS A 10 7.08 -118.09 13.44
N ALA A 11 7.71 -119.16 13.89
CA ALA A 11 7.93 -120.34 13.07
C ALA A 11 6.95 -121.40 13.62
N SER A 12 6.42 -122.25 12.74
CA SER A 12 5.28 -123.16 12.92
C SER A 12 3.91 -122.48 12.84
N VAL A 13 3.44 -122.23 11.62
CA VAL A 13 2.26 -122.89 11.01
C VAL A 13 2.31 -122.58 9.51
N ASP A 14 3.24 -123.20 8.78
CA ASP A 14 3.26 -123.20 7.30
C ASP A 14 3.56 -124.61 6.78
N GLU A 15 2.99 -125.60 7.46
CA GLU A 15 2.78 -126.93 6.90
C GLU A 15 1.30 -127.23 7.06
N VAL A 16 0.58 -127.05 5.96
CA VAL A 16 -0.62 -127.74 5.48
C VAL A 16 -1.36 -126.76 4.57
N ASN A 17 -1.46 -127.15 3.30
CA ASN A 17 -2.36 -126.64 2.26
C ASN A 17 -1.77 -125.74 1.15
N GLU A 18 -0.64 -126.13 0.55
CA GLU A 18 -0.39 -125.83 -0.87
C GLU A 18 -0.95 -126.97 -1.75
N ARG A 19 -2.26 -126.95 -1.97
CA ARG A 19 -2.86 -127.64 -3.13
C ARG A 19 -2.77 -126.72 -4.34
N SER A 20 -1.88 -127.07 -5.26
CA SER A 20 -1.99 -126.93 -6.71
C SER A 20 -3.19 -126.12 -7.24
N ILE A 21 -2.96 -124.85 -7.55
CA ILE A 21 -3.70 -124.13 -8.60
C ILE A 21 -2.65 -123.60 -9.57
N LEU A 22 -2.56 -124.22 -10.75
CA LEU A 22 -1.82 -123.69 -11.89
C LEU A 22 -2.36 -122.28 -12.20
N ARG A 23 -1.62 -121.23 -11.84
CA ARG A 23 -1.99 -119.85 -12.19
C ARG A 23 -1.97 -119.73 -13.72
N ASN A 24 -3.10 -119.30 -14.29
CA ASN A 24 -3.28 -119.16 -15.73
C ASN A 24 -2.30 -118.12 -16.31
N PRO A 25 -1.52 -118.44 -17.37
CA PRO A 25 -0.52 -117.54 -17.95
C PRO A 25 -1.11 -116.22 -18.50
N VAL A 26 -2.40 -116.20 -18.89
CA VAL A 26 -3.09 -114.98 -19.31
C VAL A 26 -3.30 -114.01 -18.14
N VAL A 27 -3.58 -114.55 -16.94
CA VAL A 27 -3.76 -113.74 -15.73
C VAL A 27 -2.43 -113.14 -15.29
N GLN A 28 -1.32 -113.89 -15.40
CA GLN A 28 0.03 -113.36 -15.11
C GLN A 28 0.44 -112.24 -16.07
N ALA A 29 0.13 -112.37 -17.36
CA ALA A 29 0.42 -111.32 -18.35
C ALA A 29 -0.40 -110.04 -18.07
N MET A 30 -1.68 -110.19 -17.69
CA MET A 30 -2.50 -109.04 -17.28
C MET A 30 -1.98 -108.42 -15.97
N GLU A 31 -1.67 -109.21 -14.94
CA GLU A 31 -1.12 -108.69 -13.67
C GLU A 31 0.21 -107.95 -13.89
N LYS A 32 1.06 -108.43 -14.81
CA LYS A 32 2.31 -107.75 -15.19
C LYS A 32 2.03 -106.42 -15.88
N LYS A 33 1.11 -106.40 -16.85
CA LYS A 33 0.73 -105.16 -17.56
C LYS A 33 0.08 -104.14 -16.61
N TYR A 34 -0.81 -104.58 -15.72
CA TYR A 34 -1.39 -103.73 -14.67
C TYR A 34 -0.33 -103.17 -13.72
N ARG A 35 0.70 -103.95 -13.38
CA ARG A 35 1.81 -103.48 -12.55
C ARG A 35 2.66 -102.43 -13.28
N GLU A 36 2.97 -102.66 -14.55
CA GLU A 36 3.70 -101.71 -15.40
C GLU A 36 2.91 -100.41 -15.59
N ASP A 37 1.60 -100.49 -15.82
CA ASP A 37 0.71 -99.33 -15.94
C ASP A 37 0.63 -98.55 -14.62
N LEU A 38 0.53 -99.24 -13.47
CA LEU A 38 0.59 -98.60 -12.15
C LEU A 38 1.93 -97.91 -11.90
N GLU A 39 3.06 -98.55 -12.23
CA GLU A 39 4.38 -97.94 -12.12
C GLU A 39 4.55 -96.71 -13.02
N ASN A 40 3.98 -96.74 -14.23
CA ASN A 40 3.99 -95.60 -15.14
C ASN A 40 3.13 -94.45 -14.63
N VAL A 41 1.96 -94.75 -14.05
CA VAL A 41 1.11 -93.75 -13.40
C VAL A 41 1.84 -93.16 -12.19
N HIS A 42 2.47 -93.97 -11.35
CA HIS A 42 3.28 -93.49 -10.21
C HIS A 42 4.45 -92.61 -10.65
N LYS A 43 5.25 -93.04 -11.64
CA LYS A 43 6.34 -92.22 -12.19
C LYS A 43 5.85 -90.92 -12.82
N SER A 44 4.68 -90.94 -13.47
CA SER A 44 4.08 -89.73 -14.04
C SER A 44 3.54 -88.78 -12.96
N ALA A 45 3.02 -89.32 -11.87
CA ALA A 45 2.54 -88.56 -10.72
C ALA A 45 3.72 -87.95 -9.94
N GLU A 46 4.81 -88.69 -9.75
CA GLU A 46 6.06 -88.20 -9.15
C GLU A 46 6.66 -87.05 -9.96
N LYS A 47 6.77 -87.20 -11.29
CA LYS A 47 7.25 -86.11 -12.16
C LYS A 47 6.37 -84.86 -12.13
N ARG A 48 5.05 -85.04 -12.01
CA ARG A 48 4.11 -83.92 -11.86
C ARG A 48 4.26 -83.24 -10.50
N ALA A 49 4.43 -84.02 -9.42
CA ALA A 49 4.69 -83.49 -8.08
C ALA A 49 6.01 -82.72 -8.01
N GLU A 50 7.09 -83.25 -8.60
CA GLU A 50 8.38 -82.55 -8.70
C GLU A 50 8.29 -81.27 -9.54
N ALA A 51 7.51 -81.28 -10.63
CA ALA A 51 7.29 -80.08 -11.45
C ALA A 51 6.51 -79.01 -10.68
N ASP A 52 5.48 -79.40 -9.93
CA ASP A 52 4.68 -78.49 -9.10
C ASP A 52 5.50 -77.93 -7.93
N GLU A 53 6.35 -78.73 -7.30
CA GLU A 53 7.27 -78.29 -6.23
C GLU A 53 8.30 -77.29 -6.77
N ASN A 54 8.88 -77.56 -7.94
CA ASN A 54 9.81 -76.64 -8.59
C ASN A 54 9.13 -75.34 -9.02
N LEU A 55 7.87 -75.40 -9.48
CA LEU A 55 7.08 -74.23 -9.82
C LEU A 55 6.79 -73.36 -8.59
N ARG A 56 6.39 -73.99 -7.47
CA ARG A 56 6.18 -73.31 -6.19
C ARG A 56 7.46 -72.65 -5.68
N SER A 57 8.59 -73.35 -5.71
CA SER A 57 9.89 -72.78 -5.31
C SER A 57 10.30 -71.58 -6.17
N ARG A 58 10.02 -71.61 -7.48
CA ARG A 58 10.26 -70.46 -8.38
C ARG A 58 9.36 -69.28 -8.04
N GLN A 59 8.07 -69.55 -7.81
CA GLN A 59 7.10 -68.51 -7.43
C GLN A 59 7.48 -67.88 -6.09
N GLU A 60 7.84 -68.66 -5.08
CA GLU A 60 8.30 -68.17 -3.78
C GLU A 60 9.56 -67.31 -3.89
N LYS A 61 10.55 -67.73 -4.69
CA LYS A 61 11.75 -66.92 -4.97
C LYS A 61 11.42 -65.61 -5.67
N GLN A 62 10.46 -65.63 -6.60
CA GLN A 62 10.02 -64.42 -7.29
C GLN A 62 9.25 -63.49 -6.35
N HIS A 63 8.37 -64.02 -5.49
CA HIS A 63 7.68 -63.25 -4.45
C HIS A 63 8.67 -62.65 -3.46
N HIS A 64 9.68 -63.41 -3.01
CA HIS A 64 10.72 -62.91 -2.12
C HIS A 64 11.54 -61.79 -2.77
N LYS A 65 11.92 -61.94 -4.05
CA LYS A 65 12.61 -60.89 -4.80
C LYS A 65 11.78 -59.61 -4.93
N ASN A 66 10.47 -59.74 -5.18
CA ASN A 66 9.56 -58.61 -5.27
C ASN A 66 9.35 -57.93 -3.90
N LEU A 67 9.27 -58.71 -2.81
CA LEU A 67 9.17 -58.19 -1.45
C LEU A 67 10.41 -57.39 -1.06
N VAL A 68 11.62 -57.89 -1.37
CA VAL A 68 12.87 -57.18 -1.10
C VAL A 68 12.97 -55.89 -1.91
N ALA A 69 12.54 -55.91 -3.18
CA ALA A 69 12.50 -54.71 -4.02
C ALA A 69 11.50 -53.66 -3.52
N LEU A 70 10.34 -54.10 -3.01
CA LEU A 70 9.35 -53.20 -2.43
C LEU A 70 9.85 -52.58 -1.12
N GLN A 71 10.53 -53.37 -0.28
CA GLN A 71 11.12 -52.89 0.96
C GLN A 71 12.20 -51.83 0.69
N SER A 72 13.08 -52.05 -0.30
CA SER A 72 14.11 -51.06 -0.64
C SER A 72 13.52 -49.77 -1.21
N GLN A 73 12.42 -49.84 -1.96
CA GLN A 73 11.69 -48.66 -2.43
C GLN A 73 11.08 -47.87 -1.27
N LEU A 74 10.44 -48.56 -0.31
CA LEU A 74 9.89 -47.94 0.89
C LEU A 74 10.97 -47.26 1.75
N ASP A 75 12.13 -47.91 1.90
CA ASP A 75 13.25 -47.35 2.67
C ASP A 75 13.83 -46.10 1.98
N HIS A 76 13.94 -46.11 0.65
CA HIS A 76 14.35 -44.92 -0.12
C HIS A 76 13.35 -43.78 -0.02
N GLU A 77 12.05 -44.08 -0.09
CA GLU A 77 11.01 -43.05 0.07
C GLU A 77 10.99 -42.47 1.48
N ALA A 78 11.19 -43.31 2.51
CA ALA A 78 11.31 -42.87 3.90
C ALA A 78 12.55 -41.97 4.13
N GLN A 79 13.68 -42.30 3.51
CA GLN A 79 14.88 -41.46 3.55
C GLN A 79 14.66 -40.12 2.83
N ALA A 80 14.00 -40.12 1.67
CA ALA A 80 13.68 -38.90 0.94
C ALA A 80 12.74 -37.97 1.73
N ARG A 81 11.72 -38.54 2.39
CA ARG A 81 10.82 -37.77 3.28
C ARG A 81 11.55 -37.16 4.46
N LYS A 82 12.45 -37.91 5.11
CA LYS A 82 13.29 -37.38 6.21
C LYS A 82 14.19 -36.23 5.76
N ALA A 83 14.85 -36.36 4.61
CA ALA A 83 15.68 -35.31 4.05
C ALA A 83 14.87 -34.05 3.68
N ALA A 84 13.65 -34.22 3.15
CA ALA A 84 12.75 -33.11 2.86
C ALA A 84 12.27 -32.39 4.13
N ASP A 85 11.95 -33.13 5.19
CA ASP A 85 11.56 -32.55 6.48
C ASP A 85 12.72 -31.80 7.15
N GLU A 86 13.96 -32.28 7.01
CA GLU A 86 15.16 -31.62 7.52
C GLU A 86 15.43 -30.30 6.78
N LEU A 87 15.38 -30.30 5.44
CA LEU A 87 15.50 -29.08 4.64
C LEU A 87 14.39 -28.06 4.96
N ARG A 88 13.17 -28.53 5.22
CA ARG A 88 12.06 -27.66 5.62
C ARG A 88 12.30 -27.05 7.00
N ARG A 89 12.78 -27.83 7.97
CA ARG A 89 13.15 -27.32 9.30
C ARG A 89 14.29 -26.30 9.23
N GLU A 90 15.31 -26.54 8.41
CA GLU A 90 16.39 -25.57 8.19
C GLU A 90 15.88 -24.27 7.54
N ALA A 91 14.97 -24.37 6.57
CA ALA A 91 14.37 -23.21 5.92
C ALA A 91 13.49 -22.40 6.90
N ASP A 92 12.70 -23.08 7.72
CA ASP A 92 11.86 -22.45 8.74
C ASP A 92 12.71 -21.82 9.85
N ALA A 93 13.82 -22.45 10.25
CA ALA A 93 14.79 -21.87 11.20
C ALA A 93 15.49 -20.62 10.63
N LYS A 94 15.89 -20.63 9.35
CA LYS A 94 16.47 -19.45 8.68
C LYS A 94 15.46 -18.31 8.57
N ARG A 95 14.19 -18.62 8.30
CA ARG A 95 13.11 -17.62 8.26
C ARG A 95 12.85 -17.01 9.64
N ALA A 96 12.82 -17.84 10.69
CA ALA A 96 12.65 -17.37 12.06
C ALA A 96 13.81 -16.47 12.51
N ALA A 97 15.06 -16.85 12.20
CA ALA A 97 16.23 -16.02 12.51
C ALA A 97 16.19 -14.66 11.77
N ALA A 98 15.82 -14.66 10.48
CA ALA A 98 15.67 -13.43 9.71
C ALA A 98 14.53 -12.54 10.24
N GLU A 99 13.44 -13.14 10.74
CA GLU A 99 12.35 -12.39 11.36
C GLU A 99 12.76 -11.79 12.72
N GLU A 100 13.56 -12.50 13.52
CA GLU A 100 14.12 -11.95 14.76
C GLU A 100 15.10 -10.80 14.50
N GLU A 101 16.00 -10.94 13.52
CA GLU A 101 16.89 -9.85 13.11
C GLU A 101 16.10 -8.63 12.63
N ALA A 102 15.06 -8.83 11.81
CA ALA A 102 14.19 -7.75 11.36
C ALA A 102 13.47 -7.05 12.54
N ARG A 103 13.00 -7.83 13.54
CA ARG A 103 12.40 -7.28 14.77
C ARG A 103 13.41 -6.52 15.61
N GLU A 104 14.65 -6.98 15.71
CA GLU A 104 15.71 -6.23 16.39
C GLU A 104 16.04 -4.92 15.68
N HIS A 105 16.17 -4.95 14.35
CA HIS A 105 16.39 -3.74 13.55
C HIS A 105 15.24 -2.75 13.71
N ALA A 106 13.99 -3.22 13.72
CA ALA A 106 12.82 -2.39 13.99
C ALA A 106 12.85 -1.77 15.39
N ARG A 107 13.18 -2.55 16.44
CA ARG A 107 13.33 -2.03 17.80
C ARG A 107 14.45 -1.01 17.94
N ARG A 108 15.59 -1.23 17.27
CA ARG A 108 16.72 -0.28 17.26
C ARG A 108 16.33 1.01 16.52
N ALA A 109 15.58 0.91 15.43
CA ALA A 109 15.07 2.08 14.70
C ALA A 109 14.06 2.86 15.53
N GLU A 110 13.13 2.18 16.22
CA GLU A 110 12.14 2.83 17.10
C GLU A 110 12.82 3.54 18.28
N LYS A 111 13.83 2.90 18.90
CA LYS A 111 14.62 3.53 19.96
C LYS A 111 15.36 4.76 19.45
N ALA A 112 16.02 4.66 18.29
CA ALA A 112 16.70 5.80 17.69
C ALA A 112 15.75 6.95 17.31
N GLN A 113 14.50 6.64 16.95
CA GLN A 113 13.47 7.64 16.70
C GLN A 113 13.03 8.32 18.01
N LYS A 114 12.78 7.56 19.08
CA LYS A 114 12.47 8.13 20.40
C LYS A 114 13.60 9.01 20.93
N ASP A 115 14.85 8.58 20.81
CA ASP A 115 16.02 9.37 21.23
C ASP A 115 16.13 10.68 20.43
N ARG A 116 15.78 10.66 19.13
CA ARG A 116 15.73 11.88 18.28
C ARG A 116 14.58 12.81 18.68
N ASP A 117 13.41 12.26 18.97
CA ASP A 117 12.24 13.04 19.39
C ASP A 117 12.47 13.66 20.78
N ASP A 118 13.12 12.94 21.69
CA ASP A 118 13.52 13.46 23.01
C ASP A 118 14.61 14.52 22.90
N ALA A 119 15.59 14.34 22.01
CA ALA A 119 16.58 15.37 21.71
C ALA A 119 15.95 16.63 21.09
N ALA A 120 14.97 16.47 20.20
CA ALA A 120 14.23 17.58 19.61
C ALA A 120 13.40 18.32 20.66
N ARG A 121 12.70 17.60 21.54
CA ARG A 121 11.97 18.19 22.69
C ARG A 121 12.90 18.90 23.66
N ALA A 122 14.09 18.36 23.92
CA ALA A 122 15.09 19.02 24.77
C ALA A 122 15.64 20.30 24.12
N ALA A 123 15.91 20.27 22.82
CA ALA A 123 16.34 21.45 22.05
C ALA A 123 15.24 22.53 22.01
N GLU A 124 13.97 22.15 21.86
CA GLU A 124 12.85 23.09 21.89
C GLU A 124 12.68 23.73 23.27
N LYS A 125 12.77 22.94 24.35
CA LYS A 125 12.76 23.47 25.73
C LYS A 125 13.93 24.42 25.96
N ALA A 126 15.14 24.09 25.50
CA ALA A 126 16.30 24.96 25.59
C ALA A 126 16.09 26.27 24.82
N ARG A 127 15.52 26.21 23.61
CA ARG A 127 15.19 27.41 22.82
C ARG A 127 14.16 28.29 23.53
N LYS A 128 13.10 27.71 24.10
CA LYS A 128 12.10 28.45 24.88
C LYS A 128 12.71 29.10 26.12
N THR A 129 13.62 28.42 26.83
CA THR A 129 14.32 29.03 27.97
C THR A 129 15.28 30.15 27.56
N MET A 130 15.87 30.07 26.36
CA MET A 130 16.70 31.15 25.82
C MET A 130 15.85 32.34 25.39
N GLU A 131 14.71 32.10 24.74
CA GLU A 131 13.76 33.15 24.35
C GLU A 131 13.18 33.86 25.58
N GLU A 132 12.77 33.12 26.62
CA GLU A 132 12.33 33.70 27.89
C GLU A 132 13.46 34.47 28.61
N ALA A 133 14.72 34.05 28.48
CA ALA A 133 15.86 34.77 29.05
C ALA A 133 16.20 36.04 28.24
N GLU A 134 16.05 36.00 26.92
CA GLU A 134 16.20 37.14 26.03
C GLU A 134 15.10 38.18 26.29
N ASP A 135 13.84 37.76 26.45
CA ASP A 135 12.72 38.65 26.78
C ASP A 135 12.88 39.27 28.18
N ARG A 136 13.34 38.50 29.17
CA ARG A 136 13.69 39.05 30.49
C ARG A 136 14.84 40.04 30.40
N ALA A 137 15.89 39.73 29.65
CA ALA A 137 17.00 40.65 29.44
C ALA A 137 16.60 41.90 28.66
N GLN A 138 15.67 41.81 27.71
CA GLN A 138 15.11 42.95 27.00
C GLN A 138 14.23 43.80 27.93
N SER A 139 13.40 43.19 28.78
CA SER A 139 12.60 43.92 29.76
C SER A 139 13.46 44.61 30.82
N GLU A 140 14.56 43.98 31.26
CA GLU A 140 15.54 44.60 32.16
C GLU A 140 16.33 45.70 31.48
N ARG A 141 16.66 45.55 30.18
CA ARG A 141 17.30 46.61 29.39
C ARG A 141 16.35 47.78 29.20
N GLN A 142 15.09 47.55 28.84
CA GLN A 142 14.08 48.60 28.73
C GLN A 142 13.85 49.31 30.06
N ALA A 143 13.75 48.58 31.18
CA ALA A 143 13.64 49.18 32.50
C ALA A 143 14.91 49.97 32.90
N ARG A 144 16.09 49.49 32.51
CA ARG A 144 17.36 50.22 32.70
C ARG A 144 17.45 51.45 31.81
N ASP A 145 17.01 51.37 30.56
CA ASP A 145 17.01 52.48 29.60
C ASP A 145 15.96 53.52 30.01
N GLU A 146 14.80 53.13 30.54
CA GLU A 146 13.81 54.03 31.13
C GLU A 146 14.33 54.69 32.40
N ALA A 147 14.96 53.92 33.29
CA ALA A 147 15.63 54.46 34.48
C ALA A 147 16.86 55.32 34.11
N GLU A 148 17.53 55.02 32.99
CA GLU A 148 18.63 55.80 32.44
C GLU A 148 18.12 57.06 31.78
N VAL A 149 16.98 57.07 31.09
CA VAL A 149 16.33 58.27 30.56
C VAL A 149 15.80 59.15 31.69
N GLU A 150 15.25 58.56 32.75
CA GLU A 150 14.83 59.30 33.95
C GLU A 150 16.05 59.85 34.71
N ARG A 151 17.11 59.06 34.85
CA ARG A 151 18.40 59.54 35.34
C ARG A 151 19.02 60.57 34.42
N ARG A 152 18.92 60.45 33.10
CA ARG A 152 19.48 61.38 32.10
C ARG A 152 18.69 62.66 32.04
N ASN A 153 17.39 62.65 32.33
CA ASN A 153 16.61 63.88 32.52
C ASN A 153 16.98 64.56 33.85
N ALA A 154 17.21 63.79 34.92
CA ALA A 154 17.74 64.31 36.18
C ALA A 154 19.21 64.76 36.07
N VAL A 155 20.01 64.07 35.24
CA VAL A 155 21.42 64.33 35.00
C VAL A 155 21.62 65.41 33.96
N LEU A 156 20.76 65.62 32.96
CA LEU A 156 20.75 66.83 32.12
C LEU A 156 20.53 68.08 32.98
N SER A 157 19.68 67.99 34.01
CA SER A 157 19.54 69.05 35.02
C SER A 157 20.78 69.21 35.93
N ALA A 158 21.64 68.20 35.99
CA ALA A 158 22.89 68.18 36.77
C ALA A 158 24.16 68.27 35.89
N GLU A 159 24.07 68.18 34.57
CA GLU A 159 25.15 68.21 33.57
C GLU A 159 25.44 69.65 33.20
N ASP A 160 24.43 70.53 33.22
CA ASP A 160 24.63 71.98 33.36
C ASP A 160 25.45 72.34 34.62
N PHE A 161 25.47 71.46 35.62
CA PHE A 161 26.24 71.63 36.85
C PHE A 161 27.60 70.91 36.83
N ARG A 162 27.74 69.81 36.08
CA ARG A 162 28.93 68.93 36.06
C ARG A 162 29.87 69.12 34.87
N GLU A 163 29.44 69.80 33.81
CA GLU A 163 30.36 70.33 32.78
C GLU A 163 31.47 71.21 33.40
N ARG A 164 31.21 71.72 34.60
CA ARG A 164 32.17 72.46 35.45
C ARG A 164 33.21 71.62 36.14
N GLU A 165 33.03 70.31 36.23
CA GLU A 165 34.01 69.42 36.84
C GLU A 165 34.60 68.51 35.79
N ARG A 166 35.35 69.15 34.87
CA ARG A 166 36.78 68.93 34.56
C ARG A 166 37.37 67.53 34.53
N SER A 167 36.84 66.55 35.24
CA SER A 167 37.49 65.31 35.57
C SER A 167 37.40 64.25 34.47
N ALA A 168 36.72 64.55 33.36
CA ALA A 168 36.93 63.84 32.09
C ALA A 168 38.32 64.14 31.48
N ARG A 169 39.02 65.20 31.94
CA ARG A 169 40.30 65.64 31.36
C ARG A 169 41.53 64.85 31.78
N GLU A 170 41.49 63.98 32.78
CA GLU A 170 42.71 63.29 33.25
C GLU A 170 42.69 61.76 33.10
N ALA A 171 41.51 61.12 33.02
CA ALA A 171 41.41 59.68 32.82
C ALA A 171 41.42 59.24 31.34
N ALA A 172 41.09 60.14 30.41
CA ALA A 172 41.07 59.89 28.97
C ALA A 172 42.48 59.75 28.36
N LEU A 173 43.44 60.58 28.78
CA LEU A 173 44.77 60.67 28.15
C LEU A 173 45.67 59.43 28.37
N ASN A 174 45.52 58.70 29.49
CA ASN A 174 46.32 57.49 29.77
C ASN A 174 45.64 56.18 29.30
N ALA A 175 44.35 56.20 28.95
CA ALA A 175 43.61 55.06 28.42
C ALA A 175 43.53 55.08 26.88
N GLU A 176 43.52 56.26 26.24
CA GLU A 176 43.59 56.43 24.78
C GLU A 176 44.89 55.86 24.19
N ALA A 177 46.04 56.12 24.81
CA ALA A 177 47.34 55.71 24.26
C ALA A 177 47.56 54.17 24.23
N ALA A 178 46.89 53.41 25.10
CA ALA A 178 46.93 51.95 25.12
C ALA A 178 45.82 51.31 24.25
N ARG A 179 44.69 52.02 24.05
CA ARG A 179 43.59 51.60 23.18
C ARG A 179 43.88 51.84 21.70
N GLU A 180 44.48 52.97 21.32
CA GLU A 180 44.78 53.29 19.91
C GLU A 180 45.65 52.23 19.20
N LYS A 181 46.57 51.58 19.92
CA LYS A 181 47.44 50.53 19.34
C LYS A 181 46.73 49.18 19.21
N PHE A 182 45.73 48.90 20.06
CA PHE A 182 44.92 47.70 20.00
C PHE A 182 43.77 47.88 18.99
N GLU A 183 43.14 49.07 18.97
CA GLU A 183 42.15 49.50 17.97
C GLU A 183 42.71 49.48 16.55
N ARG A 184 43.91 50.00 16.27
CA ARG A 184 44.42 49.96 14.87
C ARG A 184 44.66 48.54 14.34
N LEU A 185 44.98 47.58 15.22
CA LEU A 185 45.14 46.17 14.87
C LEU A 185 43.79 45.44 14.78
N GLU A 186 42.84 45.81 15.65
CA GLU A 186 41.49 45.26 15.66
C GLU A 186 40.61 45.86 14.56
N GLU A 187 40.71 47.15 14.24
CA GLU A 187 40.07 47.84 13.12
C GLU A 187 40.57 47.30 11.79
N THR A 188 41.87 47.04 11.63
CA THR A 188 42.37 46.45 10.38
C THR A 188 41.98 44.97 10.22
N ALA A 189 41.72 44.25 11.32
CA ALA A 189 41.17 42.90 11.29
C ALA A 189 39.63 42.90 11.12
N ARG A 190 38.95 43.87 11.73
CA ARG A 190 37.51 44.05 11.71
C ARG A 190 37.04 44.62 10.38
N VAL A 191 37.73 45.62 9.80
CA VAL A 191 37.44 46.13 8.45
C VAL A 191 37.62 45.03 7.41
N LYS A 192 38.64 44.15 7.53
CA LYS A 192 38.80 43.01 6.61
C LYS A 192 37.74 41.92 6.79
N ASN A 193 37.30 41.66 8.03
CA ASN A 193 36.22 40.71 8.30
C ASN A 193 34.85 41.29 7.98
N GLU A 194 34.64 42.60 8.16
CA GLU A 194 33.44 43.34 7.78
C GLU A 194 33.36 43.43 6.26
N GLU A 195 34.44 43.74 5.54
CA GLU A 195 34.50 43.69 4.06
C GLU A 195 34.20 42.27 3.52
N ALA A 196 34.73 41.23 4.17
CA ALA A 196 34.46 39.84 3.78
C ALA A 196 33.03 39.40 4.12
N GLU A 197 32.49 39.82 5.26
CA GLU A 197 31.09 39.56 5.64
C GLU A 197 30.10 40.35 4.79
N GLU A 198 30.43 41.58 4.42
CA GLU A 198 29.65 42.42 3.51
C GLU A 198 29.62 41.80 2.12
N GLN A 199 30.76 41.34 1.57
CA GLN A 199 30.77 40.61 0.30
C GLN A 199 29.97 39.28 0.35
N LEU A 200 29.98 38.59 1.50
CA LEU A 200 29.19 37.37 1.67
C LEU A 200 27.69 37.66 1.86
N LYS A 201 27.33 38.75 2.53
CA LYS A 201 25.94 39.24 2.70
C LYS A 201 25.41 39.82 1.40
N GLU A 202 26.22 40.54 0.64
CA GLU A 202 25.90 41.04 -0.70
C GLU A 202 25.67 39.88 -1.65
N SER A 203 26.57 38.91 -1.75
CA SER A 203 26.36 37.73 -2.61
C SER A 203 25.17 36.86 -2.16
N ARG A 204 24.85 36.78 -0.85
CA ARG A 204 23.65 36.11 -0.35
C ARG A 204 22.38 36.89 -0.66
N THR A 205 22.38 38.20 -0.45
CA THR A 205 21.21 39.05 -0.74
C THR A 205 21.00 39.19 -2.25
N GLU A 206 22.04 39.18 -3.06
CA GLU A 206 21.97 39.08 -4.52
C GLU A 206 21.43 37.73 -4.95
N LYS A 207 21.90 36.61 -4.39
CA LYS A 207 21.31 35.29 -4.68
C LYS A 207 19.84 35.22 -4.26
N GLU A 208 19.48 35.74 -3.09
CA GLU A 208 18.09 35.81 -2.66
C GLU A 208 17.25 36.74 -3.54
N LYS A 209 17.79 37.90 -3.96
CA LYS A 209 17.12 38.82 -4.88
C LYS A 209 16.95 38.17 -6.24
N MET A 210 17.94 37.47 -6.75
CA MET A 210 17.88 36.71 -8.01
C MET A 210 16.91 35.54 -7.91
N GLU A 211 16.84 34.83 -6.79
CA GLU A 211 15.83 33.79 -6.56
C GLU A 211 14.43 34.38 -6.43
N LYS A 212 14.27 35.51 -5.74
CA LYS A 212 12.99 36.24 -5.63
C LYS A 212 12.57 36.81 -6.98
N GLU A 213 13.49 37.33 -7.80
CA GLU A 213 13.20 37.83 -9.14
C GLU A 213 12.96 36.68 -10.13
N LEU A 214 13.66 35.55 -10.02
CA LEU A 214 13.36 34.33 -10.78
C LEU A 214 12.00 33.77 -10.38
N ALA A 215 11.65 33.78 -9.09
CA ALA A 215 10.34 33.38 -8.61
C ALA A 215 9.25 34.37 -9.05
N LYS A 216 9.50 35.67 -9.07
CA LYS A 216 8.57 36.69 -9.59
C LYS A 216 8.41 36.61 -11.10
N THR A 217 9.48 36.40 -11.86
CA THR A 217 9.42 36.21 -13.32
C THR A 217 8.72 34.91 -13.66
N ARG A 218 8.99 33.80 -12.95
CA ARG A 218 8.23 32.54 -13.09
C ARG A 218 6.77 32.68 -12.66
N ARG A 219 6.46 33.46 -11.61
CA ARG A 219 5.08 33.79 -11.21
C ARG A 219 4.40 34.67 -12.24
N ARG A 220 5.10 35.67 -12.80
CA ARG A 220 4.59 36.51 -13.89
C ARG A 220 4.38 35.69 -15.15
N GLU A 221 5.28 34.78 -15.49
CA GLU A 221 5.16 33.86 -16.62
C GLU A 221 3.99 32.89 -16.41
N ALA A 222 3.80 32.36 -15.20
CA ALA A 222 2.63 31.57 -14.84
C ALA A 222 1.33 32.38 -14.93
N GLN A 223 1.30 33.62 -14.43
CA GLN A 223 0.15 34.53 -14.54
C GLN A 223 -0.12 34.97 -15.99
N LEU A 224 0.92 35.19 -16.79
CA LEU A 224 0.81 35.53 -18.21
C LEU A 224 0.31 34.32 -19.01
N ALA A 225 0.67 33.11 -18.59
CA ALA A 225 0.13 31.86 -19.12
C ALA A 225 -1.33 31.62 -18.71
N ASP A 226 -1.75 32.04 -17.51
CA ASP A 226 -3.15 32.00 -17.08
C ASP A 226 -4.06 32.91 -17.94
N LEU A 227 -3.48 34.00 -18.48
CA LEU A 227 -4.15 34.94 -19.40
C LEU A 227 -4.18 34.49 -20.85
N GLN A 228 -3.51 33.39 -21.22
CA GLN A 228 -3.64 32.84 -22.56
C GLN A 228 -5.00 32.15 -22.69
N PRO A 229 -5.83 32.52 -23.69
CA PRO A 229 -7.07 31.82 -23.94
C PRO A 229 -6.74 30.35 -24.21
N VAL A 230 -7.50 29.44 -23.59
CA VAL A 230 -7.42 28.01 -23.86
C VAL A 230 -7.73 27.79 -25.34
N THR A 231 -6.68 27.69 -26.16
CA THR A 231 -6.79 27.44 -27.59
C THR A 231 -7.13 25.97 -27.78
N MET A 232 -8.13 25.69 -28.62
CA MET A 232 -8.42 24.32 -29.05
C MET A 232 -7.13 23.70 -29.60
N PRO A 233 -6.70 22.51 -29.12
CA PRO A 233 -5.50 21.87 -29.59
C PRO A 233 -5.65 21.53 -31.08
N THR A 234 -4.56 21.68 -31.81
CA THR A 234 -4.51 21.35 -33.23
C THR A 234 -4.62 19.84 -33.45
N GLN A 235 -5.08 19.42 -34.63
CA GLN A 235 -5.24 18.00 -34.97
C GLN A 235 -3.94 17.19 -34.78
N ALA A 236 -2.78 17.81 -35.06
CA ALA A 236 -1.46 17.20 -34.87
C ALA A 236 -1.16 16.93 -33.38
N GLU A 237 -1.49 17.89 -32.50
CA GLU A 237 -1.37 17.73 -31.04
C GLU A 237 -2.34 16.66 -30.52
N TRP A 238 -3.51 16.53 -31.14
CA TRP A 238 -4.49 15.49 -30.79
C TRP A 238 -3.97 14.09 -31.06
N GLU A 239 -3.43 13.87 -32.26
CA GLU A 239 -2.85 12.59 -32.64
C GLU A 239 -1.58 12.27 -31.85
N GLN A 240 -0.76 13.27 -31.55
CA GLN A 240 0.42 13.10 -30.71
C GLN A 240 0.02 12.70 -29.29
N CYS A 241 -0.95 13.40 -28.67
CA CYS A 241 -1.48 13.01 -27.36
C CYS A 241 -2.09 11.60 -27.36
N LYS A 242 -2.79 11.20 -28.43
CA LYS A 242 -3.31 9.83 -28.58
C LYS A 242 -2.18 8.80 -28.61
N ARG A 243 -1.11 9.06 -29.37
CA ARG A 243 0.07 8.18 -29.45
C ARG A 243 0.79 8.08 -28.11
N ASP A 244 1.10 9.22 -27.49
CA ASP A 244 1.84 9.29 -26.24
C ASP A 244 1.09 8.61 -25.09
N ARG A 245 -0.24 8.71 -25.06
CA ARG A 245 -1.10 8.09 -24.04
C ARG A 245 -1.60 6.70 -24.39
N GLN A 246 -1.15 6.12 -25.50
CA GLN A 246 -1.56 4.78 -25.96
C GLN A 246 -3.08 4.63 -26.08
N TYR A 247 -3.75 5.67 -26.59
CA TYR A 247 -5.19 5.64 -26.84
C TYR A 247 -5.53 4.52 -27.82
N THR A 248 -6.43 3.63 -27.43
CA THR A 248 -6.83 2.48 -28.25
C THR A 248 -8.25 2.68 -28.77
N GLU A 249 -8.42 2.84 -30.07
CA GLU A 249 -9.74 2.97 -30.68
C GLU A 249 -10.64 1.76 -30.34
N GLY A 250 -11.92 2.04 -30.04
CA GLY A 250 -12.87 1.04 -29.58
C GLY A 250 -12.88 0.81 -28.05
N ARG A 251 -11.86 1.24 -27.30
CA ARG A 251 -11.84 1.21 -25.82
C ARG A 251 -12.33 2.51 -25.19
N LEU A 252 -12.87 2.40 -23.99
CA LEU A 252 -13.41 3.49 -23.18
C LEU A 252 -12.32 3.99 -22.23
N HIS A 253 -11.90 5.23 -22.40
CA HIS A 253 -10.83 5.85 -21.63
C HIS A 253 -11.43 6.83 -20.63
N ILE A 254 -11.32 6.50 -19.35
CA ILE A 254 -11.84 7.32 -18.24
C ILE A 254 -10.65 7.84 -17.45
N ALA A 255 -10.56 9.15 -17.29
CA ALA A 255 -9.53 9.79 -16.49
C ALA A 255 -10.04 10.17 -15.10
N ILE A 256 -9.22 9.96 -14.08
CA ILE A 256 -9.47 10.43 -12.72
C ILE A 256 -8.46 11.53 -12.40
N ALA A 257 -8.94 12.75 -12.23
CA ALA A 257 -8.16 13.93 -11.89
C ALA A 257 -8.50 14.42 -10.48
N GLY A 258 -7.62 15.20 -9.88
CA GLY A 258 -7.81 15.73 -8.53
C GLY A 258 -6.50 15.90 -7.76
N VAL A 259 -6.56 16.58 -6.61
CA VAL A 259 -5.39 16.89 -5.77
C VAL A 259 -4.66 15.62 -5.30
N ALA A 260 -3.34 15.69 -5.08
CA ALA A 260 -2.58 14.60 -4.47
C ALA A 260 -3.17 14.23 -3.08
N GLY A 261 -3.19 12.95 -2.73
CA GLY A 261 -3.76 12.49 -1.44
C GLY A 261 -5.29 12.36 -1.39
N SER A 262 -6.03 12.80 -2.42
CA SER A 262 -7.50 12.61 -2.53
C SER A 262 -7.94 11.15 -2.76
N GLY A 263 -6.99 10.23 -2.95
CA GLY A 263 -7.29 8.81 -3.11
C GLY A 263 -7.62 8.36 -4.54
N LYS A 264 -7.22 9.11 -5.58
CA LYS A 264 -7.40 8.75 -7.01
C LYS A 264 -7.02 7.31 -7.34
N SER A 265 -5.78 6.91 -7.04
CA SER A 265 -5.27 5.55 -7.31
C SER A 265 -6.06 4.48 -6.52
N SER A 266 -6.53 4.83 -5.31
CA SER A 266 -7.42 3.96 -4.53
C SER A 266 -8.80 3.82 -5.16
N LEU A 267 -9.32 4.88 -5.77
CA LEU A 267 -10.59 4.87 -6.49
C LEU A 267 -10.52 4.04 -7.78
N ILE A 268 -9.43 4.16 -8.55
CA ILE A 268 -9.16 3.33 -9.73
C ILE A 268 -9.17 1.85 -9.36
N ASN A 269 -8.49 1.48 -8.27
CA ASN A 269 -8.49 0.11 -7.78
C ASN A 269 -9.89 -0.37 -7.39
N ALA A 270 -10.72 0.50 -6.78
CA ALA A 270 -12.10 0.18 -6.43
C ALA A 270 -12.97 -0.07 -7.67
N PHE A 271 -12.88 0.78 -8.69
CA PHE A 271 -13.58 0.59 -9.97
C PHE A 271 -13.13 -0.69 -10.71
N ARG A 272 -11.85 -1.06 -10.60
CA ARG A 272 -11.31 -2.31 -11.16
C ARG A 272 -11.65 -3.55 -10.32
N GLY A 273 -12.23 -3.39 -9.13
CA GLY A 273 -12.53 -4.49 -8.21
C GLY A 273 -11.28 -5.07 -7.52
N ILE A 274 -10.15 -4.37 -7.57
CA ILE A 274 -8.84 -4.84 -7.09
C ILE A 274 -8.59 -4.35 -5.66
N SER A 275 -8.06 -5.23 -4.79
CA SER A 275 -7.65 -4.85 -3.43
C SER A 275 -6.28 -4.18 -3.43
N LYS A 276 -6.01 -3.32 -2.43
CA LYS A 276 -4.67 -2.79 -2.18
C LYS A 276 -3.66 -3.95 -2.01
N GLY A 277 -2.48 -3.82 -2.61
CA GLY A 277 -1.36 -4.77 -2.44
C GLY A 277 -1.30 -5.95 -3.42
N THR A 278 -2.18 -6.04 -4.42
CA THR A 278 -2.03 -7.01 -5.52
C THR A 278 -1.08 -6.49 -6.60
N ALA A 279 -0.37 -7.37 -7.30
CA ALA A 279 0.64 -6.99 -8.31
C ALA A 279 0.17 -6.03 -9.41
N ASN A 280 -1.13 -6.02 -9.73
CA ASN A 280 -1.72 -5.15 -10.77
C ASN A 280 -2.48 -3.94 -10.20
N ALA A 281 -2.41 -3.68 -8.89
CA ALA A 281 -3.05 -2.54 -8.26
C ALA A 281 -2.27 -1.25 -8.58
N ALA A 282 -2.99 -0.15 -8.81
CA ALA A 282 -2.38 1.17 -8.81
C ALA A 282 -1.76 1.43 -7.44
N ASP A 283 -0.50 1.88 -7.41
CA ASP A 283 0.19 2.13 -6.16
C ASP A 283 -0.51 3.24 -5.37
N THR A 284 -0.64 3.06 -4.06
CA THR A 284 -1.36 4.00 -3.20
C THR A 284 -0.42 4.54 -2.14
N GLY A 285 0.18 5.70 -2.41
CA GLY A 285 1.00 6.45 -1.46
C GLY A 285 0.35 7.76 -1.01
N VAL A 286 0.69 8.22 0.19
CA VAL A 286 0.39 9.59 0.66
C VAL A 286 1.34 10.60 -0.01
N VAL A 287 2.58 10.15 -0.27
CA VAL A 287 3.58 10.89 -1.04
C VAL A 287 3.27 10.73 -2.52
N GLU A 288 3.30 11.85 -3.25
CA GLU A 288 3.05 11.95 -4.68
C GLU A 288 3.78 10.85 -5.47
N THR A 289 3.07 9.77 -5.77
CA THR A 289 3.67 8.53 -6.28
C THR A 289 3.75 8.54 -7.81
N THR A 290 3.07 9.49 -8.44
CA THR A 290 2.76 9.48 -9.87
C THR A 290 3.21 10.79 -10.50
N ARG A 291 4.41 10.81 -11.11
CA ARG A 291 4.88 11.95 -11.94
C ARG A 291 4.42 11.85 -13.40
N HIS A 292 3.91 10.68 -13.80
CA HIS A 292 3.48 10.36 -15.16
C HIS A 292 2.08 9.72 -15.11
N ILE A 293 1.22 10.01 -16.09
CA ILE A 293 -0.14 9.43 -16.14
C ILE A 293 -0.08 7.89 -16.10
N GLY A 294 -0.75 7.29 -15.12
CA GLY A 294 -0.81 5.84 -14.97
C GLY A 294 -1.96 5.23 -15.76
N ARG A 295 -1.68 4.30 -16.68
CA ARG A 295 -2.69 3.59 -17.48
C ARG A 295 -3.02 2.22 -16.87
N TYR A 296 -4.29 1.97 -16.58
CA TYR A 296 -4.75 0.76 -15.91
C TYR A 296 -5.94 0.13 -16.64
N GLU A 297 -5.74 -1.06 -17.20
CA GLU A 297 -6.82 -1.83 -17.82
C GLU A 297 -7.68 -2.54 -16.76
N ASP A 298 -8.99 -2.65 -17.02
CA ASP A 298 -9.89 -3.43 -16.15
C ASP A 298 -9.62 -4.93 -16.33
N PRO A 299 -9.31 -5.67 -15.24
CA PRO A 299 -9.03 -7.11 -15.33
C PRO A 299 -10.28 -7.97 -15.58
N HIS A 300 -11.49 -7.41 -15.49
CA HIS A 300 -12.72 -8.18 -15.58
C HIS A 300 -13.13 -8.44 -17.04
N PRO A 301 -13.47 -9.69 -17.43
CA PRO A 301 -13.79 -10.05 -18.82
C PRO A 301 -14.88 -9.17 -19.45
N ASP A 302 -15.98 -8.94 -18.73
CA ASP A 302 -17.10 -8.12 -19.23
C ASP A 302 -16.81 -6.61 -19.29
N ARG A 303 -15.72 -6.15 -18.65
CA ARG A 303 -15.32 -4.74 -18.58
C ARG A 303 -13.98 -4.47 -19.24
N GLN A 304 -13.47 -5.40 -20.03
CA GLN A 304 -12.18 -5.27 -20.71
C GLN A 304 -12.11 -4.08 -21.70
N LYS A 305 -13.26 -3.49 -22.03
CA LYS A 305 -13.36 -2.26 -22.82
C LYS A 305 -12.95 -1.01 -22.03
N PHE A 306 -12.93 -1.04 -20.70
CA PHE A 306 -12.59 0.11 -19.86
C PHE A 306 -11.09 0.19 -19.58
N THR A 307 -10.54 1.39 -19.80
CA THR A 307 -9.17 1.77 -19.45
C THR A 307 -9.23 2.99 -18.55
N TRP A 308 -8.68 2.85 -17.35
CA TRP A 308 -8.65 3.87 -16.31
C TRP A 308 -7.31 4.60 -16.33
N PHE A 309 -7.35 5.92 -16.27
CA PHE A 309 -6.16 6.76 -16.25
C PHE A 309 -6.06 7.51 -14.92
N ASP A 310 -4.93 7.35 -14.24
CA ASP A 310 -4.59 8.13 -13.04
C ASP A 310 -3.85 9.39 -13.46
N ILE A 311 -4.53 10.54 -13.34
CA ILE A 311 -3.96 11.82 -13.71
C ILE A 311 -3.24 12.40 -12.49
N PRO A 312 -1.94 12.72 -12.58
CA PRO A 312 -1.19 13.29 -11.46
C PRO A 312 -1.79 14.64 -11.05
N GLY A 313 -1.96 14.87 -9.74
CA GLY A 313 -2.66 16.06 -9.24
C GLY A 313 -1.88 17.35 -9.49
N ALA A 314 -2.57 18.45 -9.82
CA ALA A 314 -1.92 19.73 -10.13
C ALA A 314 -1.31 20.46 -8.94
N GLY A 315 -1.51 19.97 -7.70
CA GLY A 315 -1.10 20.65 -6.47
C GLY A 315 0.41 20.79 -6.24
N THR A 316 1.25 20.17 -7.09
CA THR A 316 2.70 20.07 -6.84
C THR A 316 3.56 20.76 -7.90
N VAL A 317 2.95 21.31 -8.96
CA VAL A 317 3.70 22.03 -10.00
C VAL A 317 3.13 23.44 -10.08
N ASN A 318 3.96 24.46 -9.85
CA ASN A 318 3.67 25.90 -10.01
C ASN A 318 3.36 26.24 -11.48
N VAL A 319 2.31 25.65 -12.04
CA VAL A 319 1.93 25.76 -13.44
C VAL A 319 0.52 26.33 -13.47
N SER A 320 0.34 27.29 -14.37
CA SER A 320 -0.97 27.84 -14.75
C SER A 320 -2.03 26.73 -14.91
N ASN A 321 -3.15 26.88 -14.19
CA ASN A 321 -4.25 25.92 -14.20
C ASN A 321 -4.80 25.69 -15.63
N SER A 322 -4.73 26.72 -16.47
CA SER A 322 -5.18 26.69 -17.87
C SER A 322 -4.34 25.78 -18.77
N ASN A 323 -3.01 25.72 -18.57
CA ASN A 323 -2.11 24.88 -19.36
C ASN A 323 -2.09 23.41 -18.90
N TYR A 324 -2.54 23.14 -17.68
CA TYR A 324 -2.58 21.78 -17.14
C TYR A 324 -3.48 20.85 -17.96
N PHE A 325 -4.68 21.33 -18.35
CA PHE A 325 -5.67 20.52 -19.07
C PHE A 325 -5.23 20.12 -20.48
N VAL A 326 -4.70 21.07 -21.26
CA VAL A 326 -4.37 20.86 -22.69
C VAL A 326 -2.92 20.43 -22.88
N LYS A 327 -1.94 21.19 -22.36
CA LYS A 327 -0.52 21.00 -22.69
C LYS A 327 0.16 19.91 -21.86
N GLN A 328 -0.21 19.73 -20.59
CA GLN A 328 0.45 18.75 -19.72
C GLN A 328 -0.28 17.41 -19.66
N GLN A 329 -1.57 17.46 -19.30
CA GLN A 329 -2.34 16.23 -19.06
C GLN A 329 -3.21 15.82 -20.24
N GLY A 330 -3.35 16.69 -21.25
CA GLY A 330 -4.12 16.49 -22.48
C GLY A 330 -5.41 15.70 -22.24
N LEU A 331 -6.20 16.21 -21.32
CA LEU A 331 -7.43 15.58 -20.82
C LEU A 331 -8.52 15.49 -21.90
N PHE A 332 -8.35 16.23 -23.00
CA PHE A 332 -9.29 16.29 -24.11
C PHE A 332 -9.48 14.95 -24.85
N ILE A 333 -8.54 14.00 -24.73
CA ILE A 333 -8.63 12.70 -25.41
C ILE A 333 -9.55 11.71 -24.69
N PHE A 334 -9.97 12.00 -23.46
CA PHE A 334 -10.73 11.06 -22.64
C PHE A 334 -12.23 11.11 -22.93
N ASP A 335 -12.88 9.96 -22.82
CA ASP A 335 -14.32 9.82 -23.07
C ASP A 335 -15.13 10.42 -21.91
N ALA A 336 -14.64 10.28 -20.67
CA ALA A 336 -15.19 10.87 -19.47
C ALA A 336 -14.08 11.22 -18.46
N ILE A 337 -14.33 12.26 -17.66
CA ILE A 337 -13.40 12.72 -16.61
C ILE A 337 -14.10 12.70 -15.26
N ILE A 338 -13.45 12.12 -14.26
CA ILE A 338 -13.90 12.14 -12.87
C ILE A 338 -12.98 13.09 -12.10
N VAL A 339 -13.55 14.17 -11.57
CA VAL A 339 -12.85 15.15 -10.75
C VAL A 339 -13.06 14.78 -9.28
N LEU A 340 -12.00 14.29 -8.64
CA LEU A 340 -11.99 13.77 -7.29
C LEU A 340 -11.45 14.80 -6.30
N PHE A 341 -12.23 15.10 -5.27
CA PHE A 341 -11.78 15.91 -4.13
C PHE A 341 -12.05 15.20 -2.80
N ASP A 342 -11.44 15.69 -1.73
CA ASP A 342 -11.50 15.09 -0.39
C ASP A 342 -12.17 16.07 0.59
N SER A 343 -11.42 17.07 1.05
CA SER A 343 -11.87 18.03 2.06
C SER A 343 -12.36 19.36 1.47
N ARG A 344 -11.66 19.88 0.45
CA ARG A 344 -11.96 21.19 -0.16
C ARG A 344 -11.92 21.10 -1.69
N PHE A 345 -12.80 21.88 -2.31
CA PHE A 345 -12.80 22.10 -3.75
C PHE A 345 -11.77 23.18 -4.08
N VAL A 346 -10.82 22.88 -4.97
CA VAL A 346 -9.71 23.79 -5.28
C VAL A 346 -9.92 24.47 -6.65
N ASP A 347 -9.34 25.64 -6.86
CA ASP A 347 -9.44 26.39 -8.14
C ASP A 347 -8.99 25.58 -9.36
N THR A 348 -8.04 24.65 -9.19
CA THR A 348 -7.66 23.71 -10.24
C THR A 348 -8.82 22.81 -10.65
N ASP A 349 -9.62 22.31 -9.69
CA ASP A 349 -10.76 21.45 -9.98
C ASP A 349 -11.82 22.21 -10.78
N ILE A 350 -12.07 23.48 -10.42
CA ILE A 350 -12.93 24.40 -11.18
C ILE A 350 -12.40 24.57 -12.61
N THR A 351 -11.11 24.83 -12.77
CA THR A 351 -10.49 25.03 -14.09
C THR A 351 -10.60 23.77 -14.97
N ILE A 352 -10.48 22.58 -14.37
CA ILE A 352 -10.69 21.32 -15.08
C ILE A 352 -12.15 21.23 -15.56
N LEU A 353 -13.13 21.54 -14.72
CA LEU A 353 -14.55 21.52 -15.09
C LEU A 353 -14.89 22.52 -16.19
N GLU A 354 -14.38 23.75 -16.11
CA GLU A 354 -14.55 24.77 -17.14
C GLU A 354 -14.01 24.29 -18.49
N ASN A 355 -12.84 23.66 -18.49
CA ASN A 355 -12.26 23.11 -19.70
C ASN A 355 -13.04 21.91 -20.21
N CYS A 356 -13.51 21.00 -19.35
CA CYS A 356 -14.40 19.91 -19.74
C CYS A 356 -15.64 20.43 -20.46
N LYS A 357 -16.26 21.51 -19.97
CA LYS A 357 -17.41 22.16 -20.63
C LYS A 357 -17.05 22.73 -22.00
N LYS A 358 -15.89 23.40 -22.13
CA LYS A 358 -15.39 23.92 -23.43
C LYS A 358 -15.14 22.80 -24.46
N PHE A 359 -14.63 21.65 -24.01
CA PHE A 359 -14.36 20.48 -24.86
C PHE A 359 -15.53 19.51 -25.02
N ASN A 360 -16.70 19.84 -24.44
CA ASN A 360 -17.89 18.99 -24.43
C ASN A 360 -17.63 17.56 -23.90
N ILE A 361 -16.85 17.47 -22.82
CA ILE A 361 -16.49 16.19 -22.17
C ILE A 361 -17.32 16.04 -20.89
N PRO A 362 -18.02 14.91 -20.70
CA PRO A 362 -18.76 14.67 -19.47
C PRO A 362 -17.81 14.59 -18.28
N ALA A 363 -18.01 15.49 -17.32
CA ALA A 363 -17.24 15.57 -16.09
C ALA A 363 -18.11 15.25 -14.87
N PHE A 364 -17.61 14.36 -14.01
CA PHE A 364 -18.29 13.92 -12.79
C PHE A 364 -17.54 14.42 -11.56
N ILE A 365 -18.23 15.16 -10.71
CA ILE A 365 -17.66 15.68 -9.47
C ILE A 365 -17.86 14.64 -8.38
N VAL A 366 -16.76 14.13 -7.82
CA VAL A 366 -16.79 13.03 -6.87
C VAL A 366 -16.06 13.42 -5.59
N ARG A 367 -16.73 13.26 -4.44
CA ARG A 367 -16.10 13.42 -3.13
C ARG A 367 -15.69 12.06 -2.59
N SER A 368 -14.40 11.92 -2.32
CA SER A 368 -13.81 10.74 -1.67
C SER A 368 -13.96 10.80 -0.14
N LYS A 369 -13.65 9.68 0.53
CA LYS A 369 -13.60 9.56 2.00
C LYS A 369 -14.88 9.99 2.71
N SER A 370 -16.03 9.78 2.05
CA SER A 370 -17.32 10.09 2.64
C SER A 370 -17.64 9.20 3.85
N ASP A 371 -17.05 8.00 3.96
CA ASP A 371 -17.17 7.17 5.17
C ASP A 371 -16.51 7.84 6.39
N GLU A 372 -15.27 8.31 6.25
CA GLU A 372 -14.52 8.94 7.35
C GLU A 372 -15.23 10.20 7.86
N HIS A 373 -15.67 11.08 6.97
CA HIS A 373 -16.37 12.31 7.37
C HIS A 373 -17.79 12.05 7.92
N SER A 374 -18.47 11.00 7.45
CA SER A 374 -19.78 10.64 8.01
C SER A 374 -19.62 10.06 9.42
N ASP A 375 -18.55 9.31 9.66
CA ASP A 375 -18.21 8.78 10.99
C ASP A 375 -17.83 9.92 11.96
N GLU A 376 -17.06 10.91 11.50
CA GLU A 376 -16.75 12.13 12.29
C GLU A 376 -18.03 12.93 12.65
N MET A 377 -18.94 13.13 11.69
CA MET A 377 -20.23 13.80 11.94
C MET A 377 -21.11 13.00 12.91
N ARG A 378 -21.06 11.67 12.83
CA ARG A 378 -21.78 10.79 13.74
C ARG A 378 -21.24 10.90 15.17
N GLU A 379 -19.92 10.96 15.34
CA GLU A 379 -19.29 11.14 16.66
C GLU A 379 -19.66 12.49 17.28
N ALA A 380 -19.66 13.57 16.50
CA ALA A 380 -20.10 14.88 16.98
C ALA A 380 -21.58 14.88 17.44
N LEU A 381 -22.48 14.27 16.66
CA LEU A 381 -23.90 14.17 17.03
C LEU A 381 -24.14 13.23 18.22
N ASP A 382 -23.35 12.16 18.34
CA ASP A 382 -23.38 11.27 19.51
C ASP A 382 -22.93 12.03 20.79
N GLU A 383 -21.96 12.94 20.69
CA GLU A 383 -21.51 13.79 21.81
C GLU A 383 -22.59 14.81 22.21
N ASP A 384 -23.20 15.50 21.24
CA ASP A 384 -24.25 16.49 21.48
C ASP A 384 -25.53 15.88 22.10
N GLU A 385 -25.91 14.65 21.70
CA GLU A 385 -27.07 13.93 22.27
C GLU A 385 -26.74 13.21 23.60
N SER A 386 -25.46 13.09 24.00
CA SER A 386 -25.05 12.39 25.22
C SER A 386 -25.23 13.18 26.52
N GLU A 387 -25.62 14.46 26.43
CA GLU A 387 -25.98 15.28 27.60
C GLU A 387 -27.38 14.91 28.17
N ASP A 388 -28.21 14.18 27.42
CA ASP A 388 -29.53 13.71 27.87
C ASP A 388 -29.48 12.25 28.34
N GLU A 389 -29.77 12.07 29.63
CA GLU A 389 -29.59 10.86 30.46
C GLU A 389 -30.30 9.55 30.02
N GLU A 390 -29.77 8.46 30.60
CA GLU A 390 -30.40 7.16 30.93
C GLU A 390 -30.81 6.17 29.81
N ASP A 391 -29.86 5.28 29.54
CA ASP A 391 -29.99 3.81 29.48
C ASP A 391 -31.37 3.19 29.16
N VAL A 392 -31.61 2.81 27.89
CA VAL A 392 -32.71 1.90 27.54
C VAL A 392 -32.28 0.86 26.48
N ARG A 393 -32.41 -0.41 26.86
CA ARG A 393 -32.49 -1.67 26.08
C ARG A 393 -31.75 -1.73 24.73
N SER A 394 -30.97 -2.79 24.53
CA SER A 394 -30.15 -3.06 23.33
C SER A 394 -30.80 -2.76 21.96
N LYS A 395 -32.12 -2.99 21.80
CA LYS A 395 -32.86 -2.69 20.57
C LYS A 395 -33.14 -1.21 20.35
N GLU A 396 -33.43 -0.46 21.41
CA GLU A 396 -33.69 0.97 21.32
C GLU A 396 -32.40 1.74 21.10
N ARG A 397 -31.30 1.30 21.73
CA ARG A 397 -29.94 1.76 21.43
C ARG A 397 -29.53 1.54 19.97
N GLU A 398 -29.89 0.41 19.38
CA GLU A 398 -29.61 0.11 17.97
C GLU A 398 -30.43 0.99 17.02
N MET A 399 -31.71 1.25 17.33
CA MET A 399 -32.55 2.18 16.58
C MET A 399 -32.07 3.63 16.72
N ARG A 400 -31.66 4.07 17.92
CA ARG A 400 -31.07 5.40 18.15
C ARG A 400 -29.81 5.59 17.30
N ARG A 401 -28.85 4.66 17.39
CA ARG A 401 -27.63 4.71 16.58
C ARG A 401 -27.92 4.73 15.07
N THR A 402 -28.94 3.99 14.62
CA THR A 402 -29.34 4.00 13.21
C THR A 402 -29.98 5.33 12.78
N ARG A 403 -30.70 6.04 13.66
CA ARG A 403 -31.25 7.37 13.38
C ARG A 403 -30.13 8.40 13.27
N ILE A 404 -29.21 8.41 14.24
CA ILE A 404 -28.04 9.28 14.22
C ILE A 404 -27.20 9.01 12.95
N ASP A 405 -27.01 7.73 12.57
CA ASP A 405 -26.33 7.34 11.32
C ASP A 405 -27.02 7.86 10.04
N VAL A 406 -28.33 8.05 10.05
CA VAL A 406 -29.11 8.55 8.91
C VAL A 406 -29.08 10.08 8.89
N ASP A 407 -29.26 10.71 10.04
CA ASP A 407 -29.28 12.16 10.19
C ASP A 407 -27.88 12.76 9.92
N ALA A 408 -26.82 12.16 10.47
CA ALA A 408 -25.43 12.52 10.19
C ALA A 408 -25.12 12.50 8.69
N LYS A 409 -25.56 11.43 8.00
CA LYS A 409 -25.39 11.30 6.54
C LYS A 409 -26.18 12.35 5.78
N ALA A 410 -27.45 12.58 6.15
CA ALA A 410 -28.29 13.56 5.48
C ALA A 410 -27.71 14.98 5.61
N GLN A 411 -27.27 15.37 6.81
CA GLN A 411 -26.61 16.65 7.06
C GLN A 411 -25.30 16.76 6.27
N TYR A 412 -24.46 15.72 6.27
CA TYR A 412 -23.20 15.69 5.53
C TYR A 412 -23.40 15.83 4.02
N ILE A 413 -24.37 15.11 3.45
CA ILE A 413 -24.71 15.18 2.03
C ILE A 413 -25.22 16.59 1.68
N SER A 414 -26.12 17.14 2.49
CA SER A 414 -26.67 18.48 2.26
C SER A 414 -25.59 19.56 2.31
N LEU A 415 -24.76 19.56 3.36
CA LEU A 415 -23.68 20.53 3.54
C LEU A 415 -22.66 20.44 2.39
N THR A 416 -22.29 19.22 1.99
CA THR A 416 -21.35 19.01 0.88
C THR A 416 -21.92 19.54 -0.43
N ARG A 417 -23.17 19.20 -0.76
CA ARG A 417 -23.82 19.64 -2.00
C ARG A 417 -23.98 21.15 -2.03
N GLN A 418 -24.32 21.78 -0.91
CA GLN A 418 -24.41 23.23 -0.79
C GLN A 418 -23.04 23.90 -1.01
N ASN A 419 -21.99 23.43 -0.33
CA ASN A 419 -20.65 24.00 -0.47
C ASN A 419 -20.14 23.91 -1.91
N VAL A 420 -20.36 22.79 -2.59
CA VAL A 420 -19.97 22.66 -4.00
C VAL A 420 -20.83 23.56 -4.88
N LYS A 421 -22.14 23.65 -4.64
CA LYS A 421 -23.04 24.54 -5.41
C LYS A 421 -22.61 26.01 -5.30
N GLU A 422 -22.23 26.46 -4.10
CA GLU A 422 -21.72 27.82 -3.89
C GLU A 422 -20.40 28.05 -4.63
N ASN A 423 -19.51 27.06 -4.66
CA ASN A 423 -18.24 27.16 -5.39
C ASN A 423 -18.45 27.13 -6.91
N LEU A 424 -19.38 26.32 -7.42
CA LEU A 424 -19.75 26.31 -8.85
C LEU A 424 -20.38 27.65 -9.28
N LYS A 425 -21.22 28.24 -8.42
CA LYS A 425 -21.82 29.57 -8.67
C LYS A 425 -20.77 30.68 -8.74
N LYS A 426 -19.77 30.65 -7.85
CA LYS A 426 -18.64 31.59 -7.90
C LYS A 426 -17.84 31.47 -9.21
N ALA A 427 -17.78 30.27 -9.78
CA ALA A 427 -17.10 29.99 -11.04
C ALA A 427 -17.95 30.28 -12.29
N GLY A 428 -19.25 30.54 -12.17
CA GLY A 428 -20.13 30.72 -13.33
C GLY A 428 -20.39 29.44 -14.15
N LEU A 429 -20.23 28.27 -13.52
CA LEU A 429 -20.57 26.96 -14.10
C LEU A 429 -22.04 26.60 -13.84
N ASP A 430 -22.57 25.62 -14.59
CA ASP A 430 -23.98 25.23 -14.47
C ASP A 430 -24.27 24.68 -13.07
N GLU A 431 -25.29 25.24 -12.42
CA GLU A 431 -25.67 24.93 -11.03
C GLU A 431 -26.20 23.49 -10.84
N GLU A 432 -26.45 22.76 -11.93
CA GLU A 432 -27.08 21.44 -11.93
C GLU A 432 -26.08 20.28 -11.96
N GLN A 433 -24.77 20.54 -11.95
CA GLN A 433 -23.78 19.47 -11.98
C GLN A 433 -23.82 18.67 -10.66
N LYS A 434 -24.24 17.41 -10.76
CA LYS A 434 -24.41 16.52 -9.61
C LYS A 434 -23.07 16.21 -8.95
N VAL A 435 -23.08 16.22 -7.62
CA VAL A 435 -21.95 15.81 -6.77
C VAL A 435 -22.24 14.42 -6.22
N TYR A 436 -21.32 13.50 -6.47
CA TYR A 436 -21.43 12.13 -6.00
C TYR A 436 -20.51 11.92 -4.79
N LEU A 437 -21.09 11.55 -3.67
CA LEU A 437 -20.34 11.20 -2.47
C LEU A 437 -20.10 9.68 -2.46
N ILE A 438 -18.84 9.29 -2.30
CA ILE A 438 -18.46 7.87 -2.40
C ILE A 438 -17.58 7.40 -1.25
N SER A 439 -17.81 6.16 -0.84
CA SER A 439 -16.84 5.39 -0.07
C SER A 439 -16.16 4.35 -0.95
N ARG A 440 -14.83 4.35 -0.93
CA ARG A 440 -13.99 3.33 -1.59
C ARG A 440 -14.40 1.91 -1.19
N ARG A 441 -14.71 1.69 0.10
CA ARG A 441 -15.06 0.36 0.63
C ARG A 441 -16.38 -0.12 0.07
N THR A 442 -17.38 0.76 0.01
CA THR A 442 -18.70 0.48 -0.54
C THR A 442 -18.62 0.23 -2.05
N LEU A 443 -17.92 1.08 -2.79
CA LEU A 443 -17.73 0.94 -4.23
C LEU A 443 -17.04 -0.39 -4.59
N LEU A 444 -15.99 -0.78 -3.87
CA LEU A 444 -15.30 -2.05 -4.08
C LEU A 444 -16.23 -3.26 -3.88
N ARG A 445 -17.17 -3.19 -2.93
CA ARG A 445 -18.15 -4.26 -2.70
C ARG A 445 -19.18 -4.35 -3.83
N ILE A 446 -19.67 -3.19 -4.30
CA ILE A 446 -20.61 -3.10 -5.43
C ILE A 446 -19.99 -3.68 -6.70
N VAL A 447 -18.77 -3.25 -7.05
CA VAL A 447 -18.06 -3.71 -8.25
C VAL A 447 -17.78 -5.21 -8.21
N ARG A 448 -17.58 -5.79 -7.01
CA ARG A 448 -17.41 -7.24 -6.80
C ARG A 448 -18.73 -8.02 -6.76
N GLY A 449 -19.87 -7.37 -6.95
CA GLY A 449 -21.19 -8.01 -6.90
C GLY A 449 -21.61 -8.49 -5.50
N LYS A 450 -20.98 -7.97 -4.43
CA LYS A 450 -21.35 -8.30 -3.06
C LYS A 450 -22.52 -7.42 -2.61
N GLN A 451 -23.45 -8.00 -1.85
CA GLN A 451 -24.54 -7.22 -1.27
C GLN A 451 -23.99 -6.17 -0.30
N VAL A 452 -24.53 -4.96 -0.43
CA VAL A 452 -24.27 -3.80 0.41
C VAL A 452 -25.56 -3.43 1.11
N THR A 453 -25.48 -3.12 2.40
CA THR A 453 -26.63 -2.66 3.18
C THR A 453 -27.03 -1.25 2.73
N PRO A 454 -28.33 -0.94 2.58
CA PRO A 454 -28.79 0.39 2.18
C PRO A 454 -28.25 1.53 3.06
N SER A 455 -28.03 1.25 4.36
CA SER A 455 -27.47 2.20 5.33
C SER A 455 -26.04 2.67 5.03
N LYS A 456 -25.29 1.98 4.17
CA LYS A 456 -23.91 2.31 3.80
C LYS A 456 -23.77 2.79 2.36
N LEU A 457 -24.86 2.80 1.61
CA LEU A 457 -24.91 3.30 0.24
C LEU A 457 -25.17 4.80 0.28
N ILE A 458 -24.38 5.56 -0.48
CA ILE A 458 -24.60 6.99 -0.67
C ILE A 458 -24.98 7.19 -2.15
N ASP A 459 -24.03 7.62 -2.99
CA ASP A 459 -24.27 7.91 -4.40
C ASP A 459 -23.52 6.94 -5.35
N GLU A 460 -22.90 5.86 -4.83
CA GLU A 460 -22.02 5.00 -5.64
C GLU A 460 -22.75 4.31 -6.81
N TYR A 461 -24.01 3.91 -6.62
CA TYR A 461 -24.80 3.26 -7.67
C TYR A 461 -25.21 4.27 -8.75
N GLU A 462 -25.61 5.48 -8.35
CA GLU A 462 -25.97 6.56 -9.25
C GLU A 462 -24.76 7.00 -10.09
N LEU A 463 -23.59 7.13 -9.47
CA LEU A 463 -22.35 7.46 -10.16
C LEU A 463 -22.03 6.46 -11.29
N ILE A 464 -22.07 5.16 -11.00
CA ILE A 464 -21.79 4.13 -12.01
C ILE A 464 -22.82 4.21 -13.15
N LYS A 465 -24.10 4.38 -12.81
CA LYS A 465 -25.18 4.46 -13.82
C LYS A 465 -25.02 5.68 -14.72
N ASP A 466 -24.72 6.83 -14.14
CA ASP A 466 -24.60 8.10 -14.87
C ASP A 466 -23.34 8.12 -15.75
N ILE A 467 -22.20 7.60 -15.25
CA ILE A 467 -20.99 7.40 -16.06
C ILE A 467 -21.29 6.51 -17.27
N MET A 468 -21.96 5.37 -17.04
CA MET A 468 -22.28 4.43 -18.11
C MET A 468 -23.28 5.01 -19.13
N THR A 469 -24.15 5.93 -18.70
CA THR A 469 -25.13 6.59 -19.57
C THR A 469 -24.45 7.66 -20.42
N ALA A 470 -23.65 8.55 -19.81
CA ALA A 470 -22.91 9.58 -20.53
C ALA A 470 -21.93 9.00 -21.56
N ILE A 471 -21.28 7.88 -21.23
CA ILE A 471 -20.40 7.18 -22.17
C ILE A 471 -21.16 6.63 -23.38
N LYS A 472 -22.37 6.11 -23.17
CA LYS A 472 -23.21 5.62 -24.28
C LYS A 472 -23.65 6.76 -25.18
N GLU A 473 -24.15 7.85 -24.59
CA GLU A 473 -24.61 9.02 -25.35
C GLU A 473 -23.52 9.58 -26.26
N ARG A 474 -22.28 9.70 -25.74
CA ARG A 474 -21.15 10.22 -26.51
C ARG A 474 -20.69 9.30 -27.66
N ARG A 475 -20.95 7.99 -27.61
CA ARG A 475 -20.63 7.07 -28.71
C ARG A 475 -21.78 6.87 -29.69
N ILE A 476 -22.99 7.31 -29.35
CA ILE A 476 -24.17 7.20 -30.22
C ILE A 476 -24.27 8.41 -31.15
N ASP A 477 -23.70 9.57 -30.79
CA ASP A 477 -23.45 10.67 -31.72
C ASP A 477 -22.00 10.58 -32.28
N PRO A 478 -21.80 10.01 -33.47
CA PRO A 478 -20.51 10.00 -34.17
C PRO A 478 -20.11 11.37 -34.75
#